data_AF-A0A966TRI9-F1
#
_entry.id   AF-A0A966TRI9-F1
#
_cell.length_a   1.000
_cell.length_b   1.000
_cell.length_c   1.000
_cell.angle_alpha   90.00
_cell.angle_beta   90.00
_cell.angle_gamma   90.00
#
_symmetry.space_group_name_H-M   'P 1'
#
loop_
_entity.id
_entity.type
_entity.pdbx_description
1 polymer ?
#
loop_
_entity_poly.entity_id
_entity_poly.type
_entity_poly.pdbx_seq_one_letter_code
_entity_poly.pdbx_strand_id
1 'polypeptide(L)'
;WTAERMGVNRIGFGSDLCQAQPQSVLEWMRVGRWSKVMDYGEGSASDAGWPEPLSWFADNRDFPGIVSALRGKGFSEEELGLIMGGNWVDLLERAAQPSFASLESGAEP
;
A
#
# COMPACT_ATOMS: atom_id res chain seq x y z
N TRP A 1 6.18 13.49 12.30
CA TRP A 1 6.88 12.23 12.64
C TRP A 1 7.29 11.38 11.42
N THR A 2 6.39 10.78 10.62
CA THR A 2 6.81 9.93 9.46
C THR A 2 7.45 10.74 8.34
N ALA A 3 6.76 11.76 7.81
CA ALA A 3 7.28 12.61 6.73
C ALA A 3 8.57 13.34 7.14
N GLU A 4 8.66 13.81 8.37
CA GLU A 4 9.87 14.42 8.93
C GLU A 4 11.07 13.46 8.98
N ARG A 5 10.84 12.16 9.16
CA ARG A 5 11.91 11.16 9.28
C ARG A 5 12.32 10.55 7.96
N MET A 6 11.33 10.19 7.14
CA MET A 6 11.55 9.47 5.89
C MET A 6 11.73 10.41 4.70
N GLY A 7 11.24 11.65 4.81
CA GLY A 7 11.04 12.55 3.68
C GLY A 7 9.71 12.25 2.99
N VAL A 8 9.02 13.31 2.57
CA VAL A 8 7.71 13.20 1.88
C VAL A 8 7.82 12.45 0.55
N ASN A 9 8.98 12.49 -0.10
CA ASN A 9 9.29 11.82 -1.36
C ASN A 9 9.45 10.28 -1.25
N ARG A 10 9.20 9.70 -0.06
CA ARG A 10 9.31 8.27 0.20
C ARG A 10 8.04 7.67 0.82
N ILE A 11 6.92 8.39 0.72
CA ILE A 11 5.63 8.00 1.31
C ILE A 11 4.61 7.84 0.19
N GLY A 12 3.80 6.78 0.23
CA GLY A 12 2.71 6.56 -0.70
C GLY A 12 1.52 5.88 -0.02
N PHE A 13 0.38 5.83 -0.70
CA PHE A 13 -0.76 5.05 -0.24
C PHE A 13 -0.62 3.56 -0.58
N GLY A 14 -1.11 2.72 0.33
CA GLY A 14 -1.28 1.28 0.16
C GLY A 14 -2.38 0.83 1.11
N SER A 15 -3.62 0.80 0.63
CA SER A 15 -4.79 0.63 1.50
C SER A 15 -5.08 -0.80 1.93
N ASP A 16 -4.49 -1.78 1.23
CA ASP A 16 -4.74 -3.21 1.46
C ASP A 16 -6.24 -3.58 1.44
N LEU A 17 -7.01 -2.89 0.59
CA LEU A 17 -8.45 -3.09 0.47
C LEU A 17 -8.77 -4.49 -0.08
N CYS A 18 -9.29 -5.37 0.78
CA CYS A 18 -9.76 -6.71 0.43
C CYS A 18 -11.29 -6.76 0.20
N GLN A 19 -11.78 -5.91 -0.71
CA GLN A 19 -13.21 -5.72 -0.89
C GLN A 19 -13.93 -6.92 -1.53
N ALA A 20 -15.13 -7.22 -1.02
CA ALA A 20 -16.03 -8.25 -1.54
C ALA A 20 -15.39 -9.64 -1.69
N GLN A 21 -14.37 -9.94 -0.88
CA GLN A 21 -13.71 -11.25 -0.88
C GLN A 21 -14.49 -12.24 -0.01
N PRO A 22 -14.69 -13.49 -0.46
CA PRO A 22 -15.34 -14.50 0.35
C PRO A 22 -14.45 -14.93 1.52
N GLN A 23 -15.06 -15.49 2.57
CA GLN A 23 -14.35 -16.02 3.73
C GLN A 23 -13.24 -17.03 3.35
N SER A 24 -13.45 -17.83 2.31
CA SER A 24 -12.45 -18.80 1.84
C SER A 24 -11.14 -18.16 1.38
N VAL A 25 -11.18 -16.92 0.86
CA VAL A 25 -9.96 -16.18 0.50
C VAL A 25 -9.23 -15.73 1.76
N LEU A 26 -9.96 -15.24 2.78
CA LEU A 26 -9.37 -14.87 4.07
C LEU A 26 -8.67 -16.05 4.75
N GLU A 27 -9.35 -17.19 4.78
CA GLU A 27 -8.81 -18.43 5.34
C GLU A 27 -7.56 -18.87 4.58
N TRP A 28 -7.59 -18.83 3.25
CA TRP A 28 -6.40 -19.12 2.45
C TRP A 28 -5.24 -18.15 2.73
N MET A 29 -5.52 -16.84 2.87
CA MET A 29 -4.50 -15.84 3.20
C MET A 29 -3.86 -16.08 4.58
N ARG A 30 -4.65 -16.45 5.59
CA ARG A 30 -4.16 -16.68 6.97
C ARG A 30 -3.44 -18.00 7.13
N VAL A 31 -4.00 -19.07 6.56
CA VAL A 31 -3.58 -20.44 6.87
C VAL A 31 -2.58 -20.93 5.81
N GLY A 32 -2.69 -20.44 4.58
CA GLY A 32 -1.87 -20.91 3.48
C GLY A 32 -2.06 -22.41 3.19
N ARG A 33 -1.25 -22.94 2.27
CA ARG A 33 -1.38 -24.34 1.82
C ARG A 33 -0.87 -25.39 2.82
N TRP A 34 0.11 -25.03 3.64
CA TRP A 34 0.89 -25.99 4.43
C TRP A 34 0.78 -25.79 5.95
N SER A 35 -0.06 -24.88 6.43
CA SER A 35 -0.29 -24.78 7.87
C SER A 35 -1.08 -25.96 8.39
N LYS A 36 -0.62 -26.51 9.51
CA LYS A 36 -1.25 -27.61 10.23
C LYS A 36 -2.15 -27.11 11.37
N VAL A 37 -2.18 -25.81 11.60
CA VAL A 37 -2.89 -25.13 12.69
C VAL A 37 -3.62 -23.95 12.10
N MET A 38 -4.81 -23.66 12.64
CA MET A 38 -5.57 -22.49 12.22
C MET A 38 -4.96 -21.21 12.72
N ASP A 39 -4.82 -20.23 11.83
CA ASP A 39 -4.42 -18.86 12.14
C ASP A 39 -5.65 -17.95 11.94
N TYR A 40 -5.98 -17.18 12.97
CA TYR A 40 -7.08 -16.22 12.95
C TYR A 40 -6.60 -14.78 12.68
N GLY A 41 -5.28 -14.59 12.48
CA GLY A 41 -4.67 -13.27 12.34
C GLY A 41 -4.91 -12.41 13.58
N GLU A 42 -5.31 -11.15 13.37
CA GLU A 42 -5.73 -10.22 14.42
C GLU A 42 -7.10 -10.57 15.05
N GLY A 43 -7.78 -11.61 14.56
CA GLY A 43 -9.08 -12.06 15.04
C GLY A 43 -9.01 -13.17 16.09
N SER A 44 -10.12 -13.90 16.25
CA SER A 44 -10.20 -15.03 17.20
C SER A 44 -11.09 -16.16 16.67
N ALA A 45 -11.14 -17.29 17.37
CA ALA A 45 -12.04 -18.39 17.02
C ALA A 45 -13.53 -17.98 17.02
N SER A 46 -13.91 -16.99 17.83
CA SER A 46 -15.26 -16.40 17.88
C SER A 46 -15.45 -15.20 16.94
N ASP A 47 -14.37 -14.72 16.31
CA ASP A 47 -14.35 -13.56 15.43
C ASP A 47 -13.33 -13.78 14.30
N ALA A 48 -13.64 -14.76 13.45
CA ALA A 48 -12.75 -15.25 12.39
C ALA A 48 -12.98 -14.54 11.04
N GLY A 49 -13.92 -13.61 10.98
CA GLY A 49 -14.32 -12.93 9.74
C GLY A 49 -13.33 -11.88 9.27
N TRP A 50 -13.69 -11.25 8.15
CA TRP A 50 -13.11 -9.97 7.75
C TRP A 50 -13.45 -8.91 8.79
N PRO A 51 -12.53 -7.96 9.08
CA PRO A 51 -12.88 -6.82 9.92
C PRO A 51 -13.99 -5.99 9.27
N GLU A 52 -14.83 -5.38 10.10
CA GLU A 52 -15.83 -4.44 9.63
C GLU A 52 -15.17 -3.24 8.92
N PRO A 53 -15.75 -2.73 7.82
CA PRO A 53 -15.23 -1.55 7.14
C PRO A 53 -15.12 -0.34 8.08
N LEU A 54 -14.07 0.46 7.91
CA LEU A 54 -13.91 1.70 8.67
C LEU A 54 -14.98 2.70 8.24
N SER A 55 -15.64 3.34 9.20
CA SER A 55 -16.71 4.31 8.93
C SER A 55 -16.27 5.54 8.11
N TRP A 56 -14.96 5.81 8.06
CA TRP A 56 -14.36 6.93 7.33
C TRP A 56 -13.55 6.49 6.10
N PHE A 57 -13.43 5.18 5.84
CA PHE A 57 -12.72 4.62 4.68
C PHE A 57 -13.25 3.22 4.39
N ALA A 58 -14.44 3.18 3.79
CA ALA A 58 -15.11 1.95 3.42
C ALA A 58 -14.53 1.36 2.13
N ASP A 59 -14.16 2.23 1.18
CA ASP A 59 -13.57 1.81 -0.09
C ASP A 59 -12.70 2.87 -0.75
N ASN A 60 -12.21 2.56 -1.97
CA ASN A 60 -11.33 3.43 -2.72
C ASN A 60 -11.94 4.80 -3.09
N ARG A 61 -13.25 4.98 -3.00
CA ARG A 61 -13.89 6.29 -3.22
C ARG A 61 -13.64 7.27 -2.07
N ASP A 62 -13.16 6.79 -0.93
CA ASP A 62 -12.91 7.60 0.28
C ASP A 62 -11.49 8.17 0.36
N PHE A 63 -10.59 7.85 -0.58
CA PHE A 63 -9.26 8.47 -0.66
C PHE A 63 -9.26 10.01 -0.62
N PRO A 64 -10.21 10.74 -1.23
CA PRO A 64 -10.30 12.19 -1.09
C PRO A 64 -10.45 12.69 0.36
N GLY A 65 -11.05 11.88 1.23
CA GLY A 65 -11.14 12.17 2.67
C GLY A 65 -9.76 12.18 3.34
N ILE A 66 -8.92 11.19 3.03
CA ILE A 66 -7.53 11.11 3.51
C ILE A 66 -6.73 12.32 3.00
N VAL A 67 -6.85 12.66 1.72
CA VAL A 67 -6.17 13.81 1.13
C VAL A 67 -6.59 15.12 1.81
N SER A 68 -7.88 15.29 2.09
CA SER A 68 -8.40 16.46 2.80
C SER A 68 -7.87 16.56 4.22
N ALA A 69 -7.77 15.43 4.93
CA ALA A 69 -7.20 15.38 6.27
C ALA A 69 -5.70 15.72 6.28
N LEU A 70 -4.93 15.19 5.31
CA LEU A 70 -3.50 15.51 5.17
C LEU A 70 -3.28 16.99 4.82
N ARG A 71 -4.07 17.56 3.92
CA ARG A 71 -4.07 19.00 3.67
C ARG A 71 -4.30 19.80 4.95
N GLY A 72 -5.29 19.41 5.76
CA GLY A 72 -5.57 20.02 7.07
C GLY A 72 -4.42 19.87 8.08
N LYS A 73 -3.51 18.91 7.89
CA LYS A 73 -2.28 18.76 8.69
C LYS A 73 -1.11 19.62 8.19
N GLY A 74 -1.27 20.33 7.07
CA GLY A 74 -0.30 21.30 6.57
C GLY A 74 0.59 20.80 5.42
N PHE A 75 0.29 19.65 4.83
CA PHE A 75 0.98 19.21 3.60
C PHE A 75 0.60 20.13 2.43
N SER A 76 1.59 20.52 1.62
CA SER A 76 1.37 21.32 0.42
C SER A 76 0.71 20.50 -0.70
N GLU A 77 0.14 21.15 -1.71
CA GLU A 77 -0.43 20.42 -2.85
C GLU A 77 0.63 19.62 -3.62
N GLU A 78 1.87 20.11 -3.69
CA GLU A 78 2.99 19.36 -4.27
C GLU A 78 3.31 18.10 -3.46
N GLU A 79 3.38 18.22 -2.14
CA GLU A 79 3.60 17.09 -1.24
C GLU A 79 2.47 16.06 -1.32
N LEU A 80 1.22 16.52 -1.39
CA LEU A 80 0.06 15.66 -1.57
C LEU A 80 0.11 14.95 -2.93
N GLY A 81 0.50 15.64 -4.01
CA GLY A 81 0.69 15.03 -5.32
C GLY A 81 1.73 13.89 -5.30
N LEU A 82 2.83 14.09 -4.57
CA LEU A 82 3.83 13.05 -4.34
C LEU A 82 3.24 11.85 -3.58
N ILE A 83 2.56 12.09 -2.44
CA ILE A 83 1.99 11.03 -1.59
C ILE A 83 0.89 10.24 -2.32
N MET A 84 0.03 10.93 -3.08
CA MET A 84 -1.11 10.32 -3.77
C MET A 84 -0.70 9.34 -4.86
N GLY A 85 0.48 9.54 -5.47
CA GLY A 85 0.95 8.65 -6.52
C GLY A 85 2.28 9.04 -7.15
N GLY A 86 2.70 10.31 -7.08
CA GLY A 86 3.96 10.75 -7.68
C GLY A 86 5.16 9.90 -7.23
N ASN A 87 5.27 9.62 -5.94
CA ASN A 87 6.36 8.78 -5.41
C ASN A 87 6.30 7.32 -5.91
N TRP A 88 5.10 6.78 -6.15
CA TRP A 88 4.93 5.45 -6.72
C TRP A 88 5.37 5.43 -8.18
N VAL A 89 4.99 6.45 -8.96
CA VAL A 89 5.43 6.61 -10.35
C VAL A 89 6.96 6.72 -10.40
N ASP A 90 7.55 7.63 -9.63
CA ASP A 90 9.01 7.81 -9.55
C ASP A 90 9.76 6.53 -9.16
N LEU A 91 9.17 5.72 -8.28
CA LEU A 91 9.75 4.42 -7.90
C LEU A 91 9.69 3.44 -9.06
N LEU A 92 8.52 3.27 -9.67
CA LEU A 92 8.32 2.33 -10.77
C LEU A 92 9.16 2.70 -11.99
N GLU A 93 9.25 3.98 -12.33
CA GLU A 93 10.10 4.47 -13.43
C GLU A 93 11.57 4.12 -13.23
N ARG A 94 12.09 4.23 -12.00
CA ARG A 94 13.48 3.86 -11.69
C ARG A 94 13.68 2.35 -11.60
N ALA A 95 12.75 1.63 -11.01
CA ALA A 95 12.90 0.20 -10.70
C ALA A 95 12.55 -0.71 -11.88
N ALA A 96 11.68 -0.27 -12.79
CA ALA A 96 11.25 -1.04 -13.94
C ALA A 96 12.14 -0.84 -15.19
N GLN A 97 13.28 -0.14 -15.08
CA GLN A 97 14.23 -0.02 -16.19
C GLN A 97 14.87 -1.38 -16.50
N PRO A 98 14.79 -1.87 -17.75
CA PRO A 98 15.44 -3.09 -18.14
C PRO A 98 16.97 -2.95 -18.07
N SER A 99 17.66 -3.99 -17.58
CA SER A 99 19.12 -3.98 -17.40
C SER A 99 19.94 -3.93 -18.69
N PHE A 100 19.31 -3.91 -19.87
CA PHE A 100 20.01 -3.87 -21.15
C PHE A 100 20.78 -2.57 -21.37
N ALA A 101 20.40 -1.48 -20.72
CA ALA A 101 21.14 -0.22 -20.74
C ALA A 101 22.51 -0.31 -20.03
N SER A 102 22.71 -1.28 -19.13
CA SER A 102 23.97 -1.46 -18.39
C SER A 102 25.02 -2.31 -19.13
N LEU A 103 24.65 -2.91 -20.26
CA LEU A 103 25.56 -3.73 -21.08
C LEU A 103 26.30 -2.93 -22.16
N GLU A 104 25.74 -1.81 -22.60
CA GLU A 104 26.37 -0.97 -23.65
C GLU A 104 27.44 -0.01 -23.11
N SER A 105 27.45 0.29 -21.80
CA SER A 105 28.47 1.16 -21.18
C SER A 105 29.76 0.44 -20.79
N GLY A 106 29.88 -0.86 -21.08
CA GLY A 106 31.04 -1.70 -20.76
C GLY A 106 31.94 -2.04 -21.93
N ALA A 107 31.63 -1.56 -23.14
CA ALA A 107 32.43 -1.77 -24.34
C ALA A 107 33.13 -0.46 -24.75
N GLU A 108 34.21 -0.12 -24.07
CA GLU A 108 35.25 0.74 -24.64
C GLU A 108 36.32 -0.16 -25.30
N PRO A 109 36.95 0.28 -26.41
CA PRO A 109 37.78 -0.55 -27.29
C PRO A 109 39.09 -1.07 -26.66
#